data_AF-A0A367KJF5-F1
#
_entry.id   AF-A0A367KJF5-F1
#
_cell.length_a   1.000
_cell.length_b   1.000
_cell.length_c   1.000
_cell.angle_alpha   90.00
_cell.angle_beta   90.00
_cell.angle_gamma   90.00
#
_symmetry.space_group_name_H-M   'P 1'
#
loop_
_entity.id
_entity.type
_entity.pdbx_description
1 polymer ?
#
loop_
_entity_poly.entity_id
_entity_poly.type
_entity_poly.pdbx_seq_one_letter_code
_entity_poly.pdbx_strand_id
1 'polypeptide(L)'
;RGSFRFTTGQWTHIRQVIIMNTPGKQNGRLVLYKNNKKVLTQNNIIFRTNSEGRVAGIMFHTFFGGSDSSWESPRDQYSYFKEFSLKASY
;
A
#
# COMPACT_ATOMS: atom_id res chain seq x y z
N ARG A 1 2.76 0.03 12.04
CA ARG A 1 3.18 -1.36 11.71
C ARG A 1 2.37 -2.31 12.59
N GLY A 2 2.10 -3.55 12.13
CA GLY A 2 1.45 -4.57 12.96
C GLY A 2 -0.07 -4.47 13.11
N SER A 3 -0.74 -3.54 12.41
CA SER A 3 -2.19 -3.36 12.51
C SER A 3 -3.00 -4.47 11.80
N PHE A 4 -2.34 -5.28 10.97
CA PHE A 4 -2.87 -6.54 10.44
C PHE A 4 -1.72 -7.51 10.13
N ARG A 5 -2.08 -8.77 9.89
CA ARG A 5 -1.16 -9.84 9.42
C ARG A 5 -1.77 -10.54 8.21
N PHE A 6 -0.91 -11.03 7.32
CA PHE A 6 -1.28 -11.98 6.28
C PHE A 6 -1.37 -13.39 6.88
N THR A 7 -2.24 -14.21 6.30
CA THR A 7 -2.39 -15.62 6.68
C THR A 7 -1.85 -16.46 5.54
N THR A 8 -0.86 -17.32 5.82
CA THR A 8 -0.24 -18.20 4.81
C THR A 8 -1.28 -19.08 4.13
N GLY A 9 -1.17 -19.24 2.81
CA GLY A 9 -2.05 -20.09 2.01
C GLY A 9 -3.48 -19.56 1.83
N GLN A 10 -3.77 -18.34 2.29
CA GLN A 10 -5.10 -17.74 2.21
C GLN A 10 -5.08 -16.48 1.34
N TRP A 11 -6.10 -16.35 0.49
CA TRP A 11 -6.33 -15.11 -0.24
C TRP A 11 -6.64 -13.96 0.73
N THR A 12 -6.02 -12.82 0.49
CA THR A 12 -6.30 -11.58 1.22
C THR A 12 -6.65 -10.50 0.22
N HIS A 13 -7.87 -9.97 0.32
CA HIS A 13 -8.27 -8.82 -0.47
C HIS A 13 -7.75 -7.55 0.19
N ILE A 14 -6.87 -6.82 -0.50
CA ILE A 14 -6.30 -5.55 -0.04
C ILE A 14 -6.89 -4.42 -0.87
N ARG A 15 -7.39 -3.39 -0.17
CA ARG A 15 -7.80 -2.12 -0.79
C ARG A 15 -7.10 -0.97 -0.10
N GLN A 16 -6.37 -0.18 -0.87
CA GLN A 16 -5.71 1.04 -0.42
C GLN A 16 -6.44 2.25 -1.00
N VAL A 17 -6.82 3.19 -0.14
CA VAL A 17 -7.44 4.46 -0.53
C VAL A 17 -6.49 5.58 -0.16
N ILE A 18 -6.09 6.37 -1.15
CA ILE A 18 -5.25 7.56 -0.98
C ILE A 18 -6.09 8.79 -1.28
N ILE A 19 -6.02 9.77 -0.39
CA ILE A 19 -6.50 11.13 -0.62
C ILE A 19 -5.26 12.02 -0.61
N MET A 20 -4.95 12.59 -1.77
CA MET A 20 -3.82 13.50 -1.94
C MET A 20 -4.03 14.74 -1.07
N ASN A 21 -2.95 15.27 -0.51
CA ASN A 21 -3.01 16.53 0.22
C ASN A 21 -3.19 17.73 -0.73
N THR A 22 -3.72 18.83 -0.18
CA THR A 22 -3.61 20.15 -0.80
C THR A 22 -2.15 20.61 -0.70
N PRO A 23 -1.53 21.12 -1.78
CA PRO A 23 -0.19 21.72 -1.69
C PRO A 23 -0.10 22.75 -0.56
N GLY A 24 0.97 22.68 0.23
CA GLY A 24 1.15 23.53 1.43
C GLY A 24 0.35 23.12 2.67
N LYS A 25 -0.49 22.07 2.60
CA LYS A 25 -1.25 21.55 3.75
C LYS A 25 -0.91 20.09 4.04
N GLN A 26 -0.89 19.75 5.32
CA GLN A 26 -0.70 18.39 5.81
C GLN A 26 -2.07 17.72 6.06
N ASN A 27 -2.85 17.52 5.00
CA ASN A 27 -4.21 17.00 5.07
C ASN A 27 -4.45 15.75 4.19
N GLY A 28 -3.37 15.12 3.69
CA GLY A 28 -3.48 13.86 2.96
C GLY A 28 -3.84 12.70 3.88
N ARG A 29 -4.44 11.66 3.32
CA ARG A 29 -4.90 10.48 4.07
C ARG A 29 -4.66 9.18 3.30
N LEU A 30 -4.20 8.16 4.01
CA LEU A 30 -4.15 6.78 3.54
C LEU A 30 -5.05 5.91 4.42
N VAL A 31 -5.90 5.10 3.79
CA VAL A 31 -6.72 4.09 4.48
C VAL A 31 -6.47 2.73 3.86
N LEU A 32 -6.18 1.74 4.70
CA LEU A 32 -5.98 0.35 4.27
C LEU A 32 -7.12 -0.51 4.77
N TYR A 33 -7.65 -1.35 3.88
CA TYR A 33 -8.64 -2.37 4.18
C TYR A 33 -8.06 -3.75 3.88
N LYS A 34 -8.28 -4.69 4.80
CA LYS A 34 -8.02 -6.13 4.63
C LYS A 34 -9.36 -6.84 4.70
N ASN A 35 -9.73 -7.59 3.65
CA ASN A 35 -11.00 -8.31 3.55
C ASN A 35 -12.19 -7.42 3.96
N ASN A 36 -12.29 -6.25 3.34
CA ASN A 36 -13.31 -5.21 3.58
C ASN A 36 -13.33 -4.56 4.97
N LYS A 37 -12.50 -5.00 5.91
CA LYS A 37 -12.34 -4.35 7.22
C LYS A 37 -11.23 -3.30 7.17
N LYS A 38 -11.52 -2.09 7.65
CA LYS A 38 -10.50 -1.04 7.82
C LYS A 38 -9.48 -1.49 8.87
N VAL A 39 -8.21 -1.57 8.50
CA VAL A 39 -7.10 -2.03 9.37
C VAL A 39 -6.05 -0.96 9.63
N LEU A 40 -6.04 0.12 8.84
CA LEU A 40 -5.14 1.25 9.06
C LEU A 40 -5.81 2.54 8.59
N THR A 41 -5.59 3.62 9.32
CA THR A 41 -5.81 4.98 8.83
C THR A 41 -4.60 5.81 9.24
N GLN A 42 -3.95 6.42 8.26
CA GLN A 42 -2.89 7.38 8.47
C GLN A 42 -3.39 8.73 7.93
N ASN A 43 -3.50 9.70 8.82
CA ASN A 43 -3.87 11.07 8.48
C ASN A 43 -2.61 11.95 8.41
N ASN A 44 -2.81 13.19 8.01
CA ASN A 44 -1.79 14.24 8.04
C ASN A 44 -0.54 13.85 7.22
N ILE A 45 -0.76 13.30 6.02
CA ILE A 45 0.32 12.95 5.08
C ILE A 45 0.51 14.09 4.08
N ILE A 46 1.76 14.37 3.71
CA ILE A 46 2.11 15.20 2.55
C ILE A 46 2.56 14.25 1.43
N PHE A 47 1.71 14.06 0.41
CA PHE A 47 2.02 13.26 -0.78
C PHE A 47 2.62 14.10 -1.92
N ARG A 48 2.28 15.40 -1.97
CA ARG A 48 2.77 16.35 -2.98
C ARG A 48 3.01 17.72 -2.38
N THR A 49 3.98 18.43 -2.95
CA THR A 49 4.34 19.81 -2.59
C THR A 49 3.85 20.84 -3.60
N ASN A 50 3.53 20.43 -4.82
CA ASN A 50 2.98 21.29 -5.88
C ASN A 50 1.67 20.71 -6.45
N SER A 51 1.01 21.46 -7.32
CA SER A 51 -0.26 21.06 -7.95
C SER A 51 -0.08 20.12 -9.14
N GLU A 52 1.12 19.70 -9.49
CA GLU A 52 1.39 18.80 -10.63
C GLU A 52 1.41 17.33 -10.21
N GLY A 53 1.79 17.02 -8.97
CA GLY A 53 1.79 15.66 -8.44
C GLY A 53 0.41 14.99 -8.55
N ARG A 54 0.34 13.84 -9.23
CA ARG A 54 -0.85 13.01 -9.44
C ARG A 54 -0.55 11.55 -9.09
N VAL A 55 -1.60 10.76 -8.92
CA VAL A 55 -1.48 9.30 -8.83
C VAL A 55 -1.16 8.78 -10.23
N ALA A 56 0.04 8.21 -10.41
CA ALA A 56 0.47 7.67 -11.69
C ALA A 56 -0.09 6.27 -11.96
N GLY A 57 -0.24 5.44 -10.93
CA GLY A 57 -0.68 4.06 -11.10
C GLY A 57 -0.49 3.19 -9.87
N ILE A 58 -0.46 1.88 -10.10
CA ILE A 58 -0.09 0.87 -9.10
C ILE A 58 1.41 0.61 -9.25
N MET A 59 2.18 0.91 -8.20
CA MET A 59 3.56 0.46 -8.08
C MET A 59 3.55 -0.92 -7.42
N PHE A 60 3.98 -1.95 -8.15
CA PHE A 60 3.85 -3.34 -7.72
C PHE A 60 5.21 -4.01 -7.55
N HIS A 61 5.69 -4.11 -6.32
CA HIS A 61 6.93 -4.80 -5.99
C HIS A 61 6.67 -5.92 -4.97
N THR A 62 7.25 -7.09 -5.21
CA THR A 62 7.26 -8.21 -4.26
C THR A 62 8.65 -8.84 -4.25
N PHE A 63 9.32 -8.75 -3.11
CA PHE A 63 10.65 -9.30 -2.87
C PHE A 63 10.89 -9.40 -1.36
N PHE A 64 11.79 -10.27 -0.93
CA PHE A 64 12.29 -10.26 0.45
C PHE A 64 13.15 -9.01 0.66
N GLY A 65 12.78 -8.17 1.63
CA GLY A 65 13.29 -6.80 1.79
C GLY A 65 14.65 -6.71 2.48
N GLY A 66 15.02 -5.52 2.95
CA GLY A 66 16.37 -5.28 3.48
C GLY A 66 17.41 -5.10 2.37
N SER A 67 18.68 -5.01 2.76
CA SER A 67 19.80 -4.71 1.84
C SER A 67 21.02 -5.61 2.07
N ASP A 68 20.84 -6.74 2.76
CA ASP A 68 21.87 -7.72 3.04
C ASP A 68 21.27 -9.14 3.12
N SER A 69 22.14 -10.15 3.22
CA SER A 69 21.74 -11.56 3.19
C SER A 69 20.91 -12.02 4.39
N SER A 70 20.83 -11.23 5.47
CA SER A 70 20.03 -11.60 6.65
C SER A 70 18.52 -11.64 6.37
N TRP A 71 18.10 -11.08 5.24
CA TRP A 71 16.70 -11.06 4.81
C TRP A 71 16.34 -12.13 3.79
N GLU A 72 17.29 -12.93 3.34
CA GLU A 72 17.07 -14.00 2.36
C GLU A 72 16.12 -15.07 2.92
N SER A 73 15.22 -15.57 2.07
CA SER A 73 14.41 -16.73 2.41
C SER A 73 15.26 -18.00 2.32
N PRO A 74 15.21 -18.92 3.29
CA PRO A 74 15.99 -20.16 3.26
C PRO A 74 15.47 -21.19 2.23
N ARG A 75 14.43 -20.84 1.48
CA ARG A 75 13.75 -21.70 0.51
C ARG A 75 12.98 -20.87 -0.50
N ASP A 76 12.64 -21.48 -1.62
CA ASP A 76 11.73 -20.91 -2.62
C ASP A 76 10.36 -20.65 -2.01
N GLN A 77 9.81 -19.47 -2.29
CA GLN A 77 8.48 -19.06 -1.87
C GLN A 77 7.71 -18.45 -3.03
N TYR A 78 6.40 -18.61 -2.98
CA TYR A 78 5.49 -18.15 -4.03
C TYR A 78 4.43 -17.23 -3.45
N SER A 79 4.08 -16.20 -4.21
CA SER A 79 2.93 -15.34 -3.95
C SER A 79 2.14 -15.18 -5.24
N TYR A 80 0.81 -15.24 -5.13
CA TYR A 80 -0.10 -15.18 -6.26
C TYR A 80 -0.98 -13.94 -6.14
N PHE A 81 -1.24 -13.29 -7.27
CA PHE A 81 -1.99 -12.04 -7.33
C PHE A 81 -2.98 -12.07 -8.48
N LYS A 82 -4.18 -11.52 -8.25
CA LYS A 82 -5.25 -11.39 -9.25
C LYS A 82 -6.15 -10.21 -8.89
N GLU A 83 -7.03 -9.84 -9.82
CA GLU A 83 -8.07 -8.81 -9.63
C GLU A 83 -7.50 -7.41 -9.29
N PHE A 84 -6.41 -7.04 -9.94
CA PHE A 84 -5.92 -5.66 -9.87
C PHE A 84 -6.94 -4.69 -10.45
N SER A 85 -7.20 -3.62 -9.71
CA SER A 85 -8.02 -2.51 -10.17
C SER A 85 -7.47 -1.20 -9.64
N LEU A 86 -7.55 -0.16 -10.46
CA LEU A 86 -7.21 1.20 -10.09
C LEU A 86 -8.38 2.10 -10.45
N LYS A 87 -8.86 2.87 -9.46
CA LYS A 87 -9.80 3.95 -9.68
C LYS A 87 -9.16 5.26 -9.22
N ALA A 88 -8.95 6.16 -10.16
CA ALA A 88 -8.52 7.53 -9.89
C ALA A 88 -9.67 8.49 -10.20
N SER A 89 -9.89 9.45 -9.31
CA SER A 89 -10.81 10.58 -9.49
C SER A 89 -10.09 11.83 -9.00
N TYR A 90 -10.20 12.92 -9.75
CA TYR A 90 -9.50 14.18 -9.50
C TYR A 90 -10.47 15.27 -9.09
#